data_AF-A0AAV3XGN4-F1
#
_entry.id   AF-A0AAV3XGN4-F1
#
_cell.length_a   1.000
_cell.length_b   1.000
_cell.length_c   1.000
_cell.angle_alpha   90.00
_cell.angle_beta   90.00
_cell.angle_gamma   90.00
#
_symmetry.space_group_name_H-M   'P 1'
#
loop_
_entity.id
_entity.type
_entity.pdbx_description
1 polymer ?
#
loop_
_entity_poly.entity_id
_entity_poly.type
_entity_poly.pdbx_seq_one_letter_code
_entity_poly.pdbx_strand_id
1 'polypeptide(L)'
;MTELSKEELLAQIEDLSRQLTEVNQEKADLEIMLEMITEHSKVQAFNQERESQGYSPIQVGMGIHLGHMMVGVVGEQDRLQEDTLSDTVNLTSRWEGLTKYYGVSMVISGDVLERLSHPKQYKVRLLDRTIVKGRSEPITAYEVLDVETEFIQTLKLQTLPDFEQGFDDYRNGDFKADQAGFKQVLIANPLDKNVKLYLKRIAQLANQSIPKNWRGIWVFTEKSGCIKK
;
A
#
# COMPACT_ATOMS: atom_id res chain seq x y z
N MET A 1 48.94 -21.26 13.33
CA MET A 1 47.93 -20.23 13.04
C MET A 1 48.65 -19.13 12.27
N THR A 2 48.36 -18.99 10.99
CA THR A 2 48.82 -17.85 10.19
C THR A 2 48.13 -16.60 10.71
N GLU A 3 48.90 -15.64 11.23
CA GLU A 3 48.38 -14.32 11.55
C GLU A 3 47.95 -13.65 10.24
N LEU A 4 46.68 -13.22 10.19
CA LEU A 4 46.15 -12.44 9.08
C LEU A 4 46.95 -11.14 8.95
N SER A 5 47.30 -10.80 7.71
CA SER A 5 47.93 -9.52 7.42
C SER A 5 46.97 -8.36 7.75
N LYS A 6 47.55 -7.19 8.02
CA LYS A 6 46.78 -5.97 8.29
C LYS A 6 45.79 -5.62 7.17
N GLU A 7 46.15 -5.93 5.92
CA GLU A 7 45.33 -5.69 4.72
C GLU A 7 44.13 -6.65 4.67
N GLU A 8 44.34 -7.93 4.99
CA GLU A 8 43.25 -8.90 5.07
C GLU A 8 42.27 -8.57 6.20
N LEU A 9 42.76 -8.13 7.36
CA LEU A 9 41.93 -7.66 8.47
C LEU A 9 41.09 -6.43 8.09
N LEU A 10 41.66 -5.47 7.37
CA LEU A 10 40.92 -4.29 6.90
C LEU A 10 39.80 -4.66 5.91
N ALA A 11 40.10 -5.53 4.95
CA ALA A 11 39.11 -6.01 3.99
C ALA A 11 37.96 -6.76 4.70
N GLN A 12 38.29 -7.54 5.73
CA GLN A 12 37.30 -8.28 6.52
C GLN A 12 36.42 -7.35 7.37
N ILE A 13 36.99 -6.27 7.92
CA ILE A 13 36.24 -5.23 8.65
C ILE A 13 35.30 -4.46 7.72
N GLU A 14 35.74 -4.09 6.51
CA GLU A 14 34.89 -3.43 5.52
C GLU A 14 33.74 -4.33 5.07
N ASP A 15 34.01 -5.61 4.79
CA ASP A 15 32.98 -6.58 4.42
C ASP A 15 31.95 -6.79 5.54
N LEU A 16 32.41 -6.96 6.79
CA LEU A 16 31.52 -7.05 7.95
C LEU A 16 30.70 -5.77 8.17
N SER A 17 31.30 -4.59 7.94
CA SER A 17 30.60 -3.32 8.06
C SER A 17 29.52 -3.16 6.99
N ARG A 18 29.79 -3.62 5.76
CA ARG A 18 28.80 -3.69 4.68
C ARG A 18 27.67 -4.65 5.03
N GLN A 19 27.99 -5.88 5.46
CA GLN A 19 26.99 -6.87 5.89
C GLN A 19 26.13 -6.34 7.04
N LEU A 20 26.74 -5.68 8.04
CA LEU A 20 26.02 -5.07 9.16
C LEU A 20 25.09 -3.93 8.68
N THR A 21 25.52 -3.14 7.70
CA THR A 21 24.70 -2.08 7.10
C THR A 21 23.51 -2.66 6.34
N GLU A 22 23.72 -3.72 5.55
CA GLU A 22 22.65 -4.44 4.85
C GLU A 22 21.63 -5.02 5.85
N VAL A 23 22.10 -5.71 6.90
CA VAL A 23 21.24 -6.27 7.95
C VAL A 23 20.48 -5.18 8.71
N ASN A 24 21.11 -4.05 9.02
CA ASN A 24 20.44 -2.93 9.68
C ASN A 24 19.40 -2.26 8.76
N GLN A 25 19.68 -2.14 7.47
CA GLN A 25 18.73 -1.62 6.49
C GLN A 25 17.53 -2.56 6.33
N GLU A 26 17.77 -3.86 6.22
CA GLU A 26 16.71 -4.87 6.21
C GLU A 26 15.87 -4.80 7.49
N LYS A 27 16.49 -4.66 8.67
CA LYS A 27 15.77 -4.48 9.93
C LYS A 27 14.93 -3.19 9.95
N ALA A 28 15.48 -2.07 9.47
CA ALA A 28 14.78 -0.80 9.42
C ALA A 28 13.57 -0.84 8.47
N ASP A 29 13.70 -1.49 7.30
CA ASP A 29 12.61 -1.61 6.33
C ASP A 29 11.42 -2.44 6.88
N LEU A 30 11.65 -3.28 7.89
CA LEU A 30 10.67 -4.18 8.50
C LEU A 30 9.91 -3.57 9.68
N GLU A 31 10.52 -2.64 10.41
CA GLU A 31 9.91 -1.99 11.57
C GLU A 31 8.87 -0.91 11.18
N ILE A 32 8.95 -0.40 9.94
CA ILE A 32 8.06 0.66 9.42
C ILE A 32 6.58 0.29 9.53
N MET A 33 6.22 -0.97 9.27
CA MET A 33 4.82 -1.42 9.38
C MET A 33 4.29 -1.27 10.80
N LEU A 34 5.08 -1.69 11.80
CA LEU A 34 4.69 -1.61 13.20
C LEU A 34 4.62 -0.15 13.67
N GLU A 35 5.57 0.67 13.25
CA GLU A 35 5.58 2.10 13.58
C GLU A 35 4.36 2.81 12.99
N MET A 36 4.03 2.56 11.72
CA MET A 36 2.86 3.17 11.07
C MET A 36 1.53 2.73 11.70
N ILE A 37 1.39 1.46 12.11
CA ILE A 37 0.23 0.98 12.86
C ILE A 37 0.14 1.70 14.23
N THR A 38 1.30 1.91 14.87
CA THR A 38 1.39 2.62 16.16
C THR A 38 0.99 4.09 16.02
N GLU A 39 1.49 4.79 15.01
CA GLU A 39 1.14 6.19 14.74
C GLU A 39 -0.35 6.35 14.43
N HIS A 40 -0.93 5.44 13.64
CA HIS A 40 -2.37 5.43 13.42
C HIS A 40 -3.16 5.24 14.71
N SER A 41 -2.70 4.34 15.60
CA SER A 41 -3.34 4.13 16.89
C SER A 41 -3.33 5.39 17.77
N LYS A 42 -2.24 6.18 17.71
CA LYS A 42 -2.19 7.50 18.39
C LYS A 42 -3.20 8.48 17.81
N VAL A 43 -3.37 8.53 16.48
CA VAL A 43 -4.40 9.35 15.85
C VAL A 43 -5.81 8.93 16.30
N GLN A 44 -6.07 7.63 16.41
CA GLN A 44 -7.36 7.13 16.90
C GLN A 44 -7.61 7.53 18.36
N ALA A 45 -6.61 7.42 19.23
CA ALA A 45 -6.72 7.89 20.62
C ALA A 45 -6.99 9.40 20.69
N PHE A 46 -6.31 10.19 19.86
CA PHE A 46 -6.57 11.62 19.77
C PHE A 46 -7.98 11.94 19.24
N ASN A 47 -8.51 11.15 18.31
CA ASN A 47 -9.87 11.30 17.83
C ASN A 47 -10.92 11.07 18.92
N GLN A 48 -10.70 10.12 19.82
CA GLN A 48 -11.59 9.90 20.97
C GLN A 48 -11.66 11.14 21.87
N GLU A 49 -10.52 11.78 22.14
CA GLU A 49 -10.48 13.04 22.88
C GLU A 49 -11.24 14.15 22.15
N ARG A 50 -11.01 14.30 20.84
CA ARG A 50 -11.71 15.29 20.01
C ARG A 50 -13.22 15.13 20.05
N GLU A 51 -13.70 13.89 19.90
CA GLU A 51 -15.13 13.58 19.92
C GLU A 51 -15.75 13.89 21.29
N SER A 52 -15.04 13.60 22.39
CA SER A 52 -15.49 13.96 23.74
C SER A 52 -15.64 15.47 23.95
N GLN A 53 -14.90 16.27 23.18
CA GLN A 53 -14.95 17.74 23.18
C GLN A 53 -15.92 18.29 22.11
N GLY A 54 -16.65 17.43 21.39
CA GLY A 54 -17.61 17.83 20.35
C GLY A 54 -16.97 18.20 19.01
N TYR A 55 -15.68 17.93 18.80
CA TYR A 55 -15.01 18.13 17.52
C TYR A 55 -15.13 16.90 16.62
N SER A 56 -15.16 17.12 15.30
CA SER A 56 -15.11 16.01 14.34
C SER A 56 -13.75 15.29 14.37
N PRO A 57 -13.74 13.96 14.16
CA PRO A 57 -12.51 13.18 14.09
C PRO A 57 -11.70 13.52 12.83
N ILE A 58 -10.39 13.33 12.94
CA ILE A 58 -9.43 13.49 11.84
C ILE A 58 -9.30 12.16 11.11
N GLN A 59 -9.46 12.18 9.79
CA GLN A 59 -9.20 11.03 8.94
C GLN A 59 -7.78 11.12 8.37
N VAL A 60 -7.01 10.06 8.51
CA VAL A 60 -5.64 9.96 8.00
C VAL A 60 -5.54 8.74 7.11
N GLY A 61 -4.97 8.93 5.92
CA GLY A 61 -4.59 7.87 5.00
C GLY A 61 -3.08 7.66 5.03
N MET A 62 -2.65 6.40 5.11
CA MET A 62 -1.24 6.05 5.13
C MET A 62 -0.88 5.15 3.95
N GLY A 63 0.10 5.57 3.14
CA GLY A 63 0.62 4.80 2.01
C GLY A 63 2.08 4.45 2.22
N ILE A 64 2.44 3.17 2.13
CA ILE A 64 3.84 2.72 2.19
C ILE A 64 4.24 2.11 0.85
N HIS A 65 5.41 2.52 0.37
CA HIS A 65 6.04 1.95 -0.81
C HIS A 65 7.56 1.94 -0.64
N LEU A 66 8.20 0.88 -1.14
CA LEU A 66 9.66 0.77 -1.18
C LEU A 66 10.14 0.96 -2.62
N GLY A 67 11.14 1.81 -2.78
CA GLY A 67 11.80 2.03 -4.05
C GLY A 67 13.11 2.77 -3.88
N HIS A 68 13.96 2.69 -4.91
CA HIS A 68 15.24 3.38 -4.89
C HIS A 68 15.03 4.90 -5.01
N MET A 69 15.80 5.67 -4.24
CA MET A 69 15.78 7.13 -4.26
C MET A 69 17.20 7.66 -4.26
N MET A 70 17.44 8.71 -5.05
CA MET A 70 18.63 9.53 -4.91
C MET A 70 18.27 10.79 -4.12
N VAL A 71 19.03 11.05 -3.06
CA VAL A 71 18.94 12.28 -2.27
C VAL A 71 20.04 13.21 -2.72
N GLY A 72 19.70 14.45 -3.04
CA GLY A 72 20.65 15.48 -3.43
C GLY A 72 20.50 16.72 -2.57
N VAL A 73 21.58 17.46 -2.39
CA VAL A 73 21.51 18.79 -1.78
C VAL A 73 21.50 19.81 -2.90
N VAL A 74 20.45 20.64 -2.97
CA VAL A 74 20.28 21.69 -3.97
C VAL A 74 20.23 23.03 -3.25
N GLY A 75 21.16 23.94 -3.58
CA GLY A 75 21.19 25.26 -2.96
C GLY A 75 22.46 26.05 -3.23
N GLU A 76 22.39 27.35 -2.90
CA GLU A 76 23.54 28.26 -2.86
C GLU A 76 24.20 28.19 -1.47
N GLN A 77 25.43 28.69 -1.29
CA GLN A 77 26.23 28.48 -0.05
C GLN A 77 25.49 28.84 1.26
N ASP A 78 24.56 29.81 1.22
CA ASP A 78 23.79 30.25 2.40
C ASP A 78 22.39 29.61 2.51
N ARG A 79 21.99 28.74 1.58
CA ARG A 79 20.67 28.11 1.59
C ARG A 79 20.68 26.75 0.89
N LEU A 80 21.21 25.75 1.58
CA LEU A 80 21.14 24.34 1.18
C LEU A 80 19.77 23.78 1.57
N GLN A 81 19.00 23.29 0.59
CA GLN A 81 17.83 22.45 0.84
C GLN A 81 18.15 21.02 0.38
N GLU A 82 17.86 20.06 1.24
CA GLU A 82 17.81 18.66 0.83
C GLU A 82 16.59 18.48 -0.08
N ASP A 83 16.82 18.07 -1.32
CA ASP A 83 15.76 17.77 -2.27
C ASP A 83 15.90 16.32 -2.75
N THR A 84 14.76 15.66 -2.87
CA THR A 84 14.71 14.25 -3.27
C THR A 84 14.29 14.16 -4.73
N LEU A 85 15.24 13.78 -5.59
CA LEU A 85 14.98 13.56 -7.01
C LEU A 85 14.75 12.06 -7.24
N SER A 86 13.51 11.60 -7.06
CA SER A 86 13.15 10.23 -7.45
C SER A 86 11.67 10.06 -7.77
N ASP A 87 11.40 9.25 -8.79
CA ASP A 87 10.06 8.74 -9.12
C ASP A 87 9.40 8.02 -7.93
N THR A 88 10.19 7.47 -7.01
CA THR A 88 9.72 6.80 -5.79
C THR A 88 8.98 7.77 -4.85
N VAL A 89 9.45 9.01 -4.69
CA VAL A 89 8.79 10.02 -3.84
C VAL A 89 7.45 10.42 -4.44
N ASN A 90 7.46 10.67 -5.75
CA ASN A 90 6.24 10.94 -6.51
C ASN A 90 5.26 9.77 -6.48
N LEU A 91 5.75 8.51 -6.42
CA LEU A 91 4.89 7.34 -6.29
C LEU A 91 4.31 7.23 -4.87
N THR A 92 5.11 7.50 -3.83
CA THR A 92 4.69 7.42 -2.42
C THR A 92 3.52 8.36 -2.13
N SER A 93 3.54 9.60 -2.65
CA SER A 93 2.40 10.52 -2.53
C SER A 93 1.11 9.98 -3.17
N ARG A 94 1.22 9.14 -4.20
CA ARG A 94 0.05 8.51 -4.84
C ARG A 94 -0.50 7.38 -4.01
N TRP A 95 0.35 6.65 -3.28
CA TRP A 95 -0.10 5.60 -2.36
C TRP A 95 -0.99 6.18 -1.27
N GLU A 96 -0.64 7.33 -0.69
CA GLU A 96 -1.57 8.07 0.19
C GLU A 96 -2.87 8.39 -0.54
N GLY A 97 -2.81 8.93 -1.76
CA GLY A 97 -4.01 9.18 -2.56
C GLY A 97 -4.88 7.95 -2.88
N LEU A 98 -4.29 6.75 -2.95
CA LEU A 98 -5.02 5.48 -3.13
C LEU A 98 -5.87 5.15 -1.90
N THR A 99 -5.44 5.51 -0.69
CA THR A 99 -6.23 5.29 0.53
C THR A 99 -7.61 5.94 0.41
N LYS A 100 -7.66 7.20 -0.07
CA LYS A 100 -8.90 7.93 -0.30
C LYS A 100 -9.75 7.32 -1.41
N TYR A 101 -9.11 6.89 -2.50
CA TYR A 101 -9.80 6.32 -3.65
C TYR A 101 -10.46 4.97 -3.32
N TYR A 102 -9.76 4.08 -2.64
CA TYR A 102 -10.30 2.78 -2.22
C TYR A 102 -11.08 2.84 -0.91
N GLY A 103 -10.93 3.93 -0.14
CA GLY A 103 -11.62 4.15 1.11
C GLY A 103 -11.10 3.27 2.26
N VAL A 104 -9.77 3.17 2.37
CA VAL A 104 -9.06 2.40 3.39
C VAL A 104 -8.16 3.32 4.20
N SER A 105 -7.79 2.93 5.42
CA SER A 105 -6.94 3.76 6.29
C SER A 105 -5.45 3.62 5.95
N MET A 106 -5.04 2.43 5.50
CA MET A 106 -3.64 2.13 5.19
C MET A 106 -3.51 1.23 3.97
N VAL A 107 -2.57 1.56 3.10
CA VAL A 107 -2.23 0.80 1.90
C VAL A 107 -0.72 0.59 1.81
N ILE A 108 -0.32 -0.60 1.36
CA ILE A 108 1.08 -0.95 1.09
C ILE A 108 1.23 -1.49 -0.33
N SER A 109 2.41 -1.32 -0.91
CA SER A 109 2.75 -1.97 -2.19
C SER A 109 3.08 -3.45 -2.01
N GLY A 110 2.94 -4.22 -3.09
CA GLY A 110 3.43 -5.60 -3.14
C GLY A 110 4.90 -5.71 -2.76
N ASP A 111 5.74 -4.76 -3.19
CA ASP A 111 7.17 -4.73 -2.86
C ASP A 111 7.40 -4.61 -1.34
N VAL A 112 6.57 -3.84 -0.64
CA VAL A 112 6.61 -3.76 0.83
C VAL A 112 6.30 -5.12 1.43
N LEU A 113 5.19 -5.73 1.01
CA LEU A 113 4.72 -7.01 1.54
C LEU A 113 5.73 -8.14 1.30
N GLU A 114 6.37 -8.17 0.14
CA GLU A 114 7.40 -9.15 -0.23
C GLU A 114 8.68 -9.00 0.59
N ARG A 115 9.01 -7.78 1.03
CA ARG A 115 10.19 -7.51 1.84
C ARG A 115 9.98 -7.76 3.33
N LEU A 116 8.75 -8.02 3.78
CA LEU A 116 8.47 -8.35 5.18
C LEU A 116 9.03 -9.74 5.55
N SER A 117 9.79 -9.83 6.65
CA SER A 117 10.32 -11.10 7.18
C SER A 117 9.23 -12.00 7.76
N HIS A 118 8.18 -11.38 8.32
CA HIS A 118 7.07 -12.09 8.97
C HIS A 118 5.72 -11.56 8.44
N PRO A 119 5.43 -11.65 7.13
CA PRO A 119 4.25 -11.01 6.54
C PRO A 119 2.94 -11.55 7.14
N LYS A 120 2.94 -12.81 7.61
CA LYS A 120 1.80 -13.47 8.25
C LYS A 120 1.42 -12.88 9.62
N GLN A 121 2.26 -12.04 10.22
CA GLN A 121 1.92 -11.36 11.48
C GLN A 121 0.95 -10.20 11.27
N TYR A 122 0.86 -9.69 10.04
CA TYR A 122 -0.03 -8.60 9.66
C TYR A 122 -1.27 -9.16 8.96
N LYS A 123 -2.42 -8.58 9.27
CA LYS A 123 -3.67 -8.88 8.58
C LYS A 123 -3.74 -7.98 7.35
N VAL A 124 -3.52 -8.56 6.18
CA VAL A 124 -3.56 -7.83 4.91
C VAL A 124 -4.60 -8.44 3.98
N ARG A 125 -5.21 -7.61 3.14
CA ARG A 125 -6.12 -8.05 2.08
C ARG A 125 -5.73 -7.38 0.76
N LEU A 126 -5.78 -8.12 -0.33
CA LEU A 126 -5.54 -7.57 -1.67
C LEU A 126 -6.56 -6.45 -1.93
N LEU A 127 -6.07 -5.29 -2.36
CA LEU A 127 -6.91 -4.14 -2.66
C LEU A 127 -7.13 -3.99 -4.16
N ASP A 128 -6.05 -3.99 -4.94
CA ASP A 128 -6.14 -3.91 -6.39
C ASP A 128 -4.84 -4.28 -7.09
N ARG A 129 -4.96 -4.57 -8.39
CA ARG A 129 -3.84 -4.59 -9.34
C ARG A 129 -4.11 -3.61 -10.46
N THR A 130 -3.30 -2.56 -10.54
CA THR A 130 -3.63 -1.39 -11.36
C THR A 130 -2.40 -0.72 -11.95
N ILE A 131 -2.55 -0.05 -13.10
CA ILE A 131 -1.54 0.83 -13.67
C ILE A 131 -1.91 2.26 -13.34
N VAL A 132 -1.03 2.94 -12.58
CA VAL A 132 -1.17 4.37 -12.28
C VAL A 132 -0.60 5.23 -13.41
N LYS A 133 -1.11 6.45 -13.56
CA LYS A 133 -0.68 7.37 -14.62
C LYS A 133 0.84 7.57 -14.64
N GLY A 134 1.48 7.37 -15.79
CA GLY A 134 2.92 7.54 -15.95
C GLY A 134 3.74 6.29 -15.62
N ARG A 135 3.10 5.13 -15.42
CA ARG A 135 3.76 3.82 -15.43
C ARG A 135 3.20 2.92 -16.54
N SER A 136 4.05 2.03 -17.05
CA SER A 136 3.65 0.92 -17.92
C SER A 136 3.35 -0.34 -17.12
N GLU A 137 4.09 -0.56 -16.03
CA GLU A 137 3.96 -1.76 -15.21
C GLU A 137 2.85 -1.64 -14.16
N PRO A 138 2.05 -2.71 -13.95
CA PRO A 138 1.04 -2.74 -12.90
C PRO A 138 1.67 -2.73 -11.51
N ILE A 139 1.05 -1.99 -10.59
CA ILE A 139 1.31 -2.08 -9.16
C ILE A 139 0.24 -2.96 -8.50
N THR A 140 0.64 -3.69 -7.47
CA THR A 140 -0.27 -4.44 -6.60
C THR A 140 -0.37 -3.72 -5.27
N ALA A 141 -1.59 -3.40 -4.85
CA ALA A 141 -1.88 -2.70 -3.61
C ALA A 141 -2.57 -3.66 -2.63
N TYR A 142 -2.17 -3.59 -1.36
CA TYR A 142 -2.79 -4.31 -0.26
C TYR A 142 -3.27 -3.31 0.78
N GLU A 143 -4.45 -3.54 1.34
CA GLU A 143 -4.86 -2.83 2.56
C GLU A 143 -4.33 -3.57 3.79
N VAL A 144 -3.93 -2.80 4.80
CA VAL A 144 -3.53 -3.30 6.11
C VAL A 144 -4.73 -3.18 7.03
N LEU A 145 -5.20 -4.30 7.56
CA LEU A 145 -6.37 -4.38 8.42
C LEU A 145 -6.05 -4.10 9.88
N ASP A 146 -4.79 -4.22 10.30
CA ASP A 146 -4.37 -4.00 11.69
C ASP A 146 -4.66 -2.57 12.19
N VAL A 147 -4.84 -1.61 11.28
CA VAL A 147 -5.24 -0.24 11.61
C VAL A 147 -6.76 -0.02 11.69
N GLU A 148 -7.56 -1.00 11.27
CA GLU A 148 -9.01 -0.92 11.29
C GLU A 148 -9.57 -1.36 12.65
N THR A 149 -10.82 -1.00 12.96
CA THR A 149 -11.50 -1.53 14.16
C THR A 149 -11.67 -3.05 14.09
N GLU A 150 -11.68 -3.74 15.24
CA GLU A 150 -11.88 -5.20 15.28
C GLU A 150 -13.14 -5.64 14.52
N PHE A 151 -14.21 -4.87 14.59
CA PHE A 151 -15.45 -5.12 13.84
C PHE A 151 -15.21 -5.14 12.33
N ILE A 152 -14.54 -4.12 11.78
CA ILE A 152 -14.23 -4.04 10.35
C ILE A 152 -13.23 -5.14 9.93
N GLN A 153 -12.23 -5.42 10.77
CA GLN A 153 -11.28 -6.51 10.53
C GLN A 153 -12.02 -7.85 10.40
N THR A 154 -12.88 -8.18 11.36
CA THR A 154 -13.64 -9.44 11.37
C THR A 154 -14.53 -9.55 10.14
N LEU A 155 -15.28 -8.49 9.79
CA LEU A 155 -16.12 -8.49 8.59
C LEU A 155 -15.30 -8.77 7.32
N LYS A 156 -14.19 -8.04 7.13
CA LYS A 156 -13.36 -8.19 5.94
C LYS A 156 -12.70 -9.56 5.85
N LEU A 157 -12.18 -10.09 6.97
CA LEU A 157 -11.59 -11.42 7.03
C LEU A 157 -12.60 -12.54 6.81
N GLN A 158 -13.81 -12.41 7.37
CA GLN A 158 -14.89 -13.38 7.16
C GLN A 158 -15.31 -13.45 5.69
N THR A 159 -15.39 -12.29 5.03
CA THR A 159 -15.78 -12.20 3.60
C THR A 159 -14.61 -12.39 2.63
N LEU A 160 -13.41 -12.70 3.11
CA LEU A 160 -12.22 -12.81 2.26
C LEU A 160 -12.38 -13.85 1.13
N PRO A 161 -12.92 -15.06 1.38
CA PRO A 161 -13.12 -16.03 0.30
C PRO A 161 -14.08 -15.55 -0.79
N ASP A 162 -15.16 -14.86 -0.41
CA ASP A 162 -16.12 -14.28 -1.35
C ASP A 162 -15.49 -13.15 -2.17
N PHE A 163 -14.65 -12.34 -1.52
CA PHE A 163 -13.88 -11.29 -2.18
C PHE A 163 -12.89 -11.86 -3.19
N GLU A 164 -12.11 -12.88 -2.81
CA GLU A 164 -11.14 -13.54 -3.69
C GLU A 164 -11.82 -14.15 -4.92
N GLN A 165 -12.96 -14.82 -4.73
CA GLN A 165 -13.75 -15.34 -5.84
C GLN A 165 -14.23 -14.22 -6.78
N GLY A 166 -14.80 -13.13 -6.23
CA GLY A 166 -15.23 -11.99 -7.03
C GLY A 166 -14.08 -11.31 -7.79
N PHE A 167 -12.90 -11.24 -7.16
CA PHE A 167 -11.69 -10.71 -7.78
C PHE A 167 -11.17 -11.61 -8.91
N ASP A 168 -11.21 -12.93 -8.75
CA ASP A 168 -10.83 -13.88 -9.80
C ASP A 168 -11.78 -13.79 -11.02
N ASP A 169 -13.10 -13.70 -10.79
CA ASP A 169 -14.09 -13.48 -11.85
C ASP A 169 -13.80 -12.15 -12.58
N TYR A 170 -13.52 -11.09 -11.81
CA TYR A 170 -13.13 -9.79 -12.35
C TYR A 170 -11.87 -9.89 -13.21
N ARG A 171 -10.86 -10.62 -12.75
CA ARG A 171 -9.57 -10.77 -13.44
C ARG A 171 -9.71 -11.53 -14.76
N ASN A 172 -10.55 -12.56 -14.76
CA ASN A 172 -10.80 -13.39 -15.94
C ASN A 172 -11.74 -12.72 -16.95
N GLY A 173 -12.33 -11.58 -16.61
CA GLY A 173 -13.32 -10.91 -17.45
C GLY A 173 -14.67 -11.65 -17.50
N ASP A 174 -14.90 -12.57 -16.56
CA ASP A 174 -16.18 -13.27 -16.44
C ASP A 174 -17.19 -12.39 -15.70
N PHE A 175 -17.65 -11.36 -16.40
CA PHE A 175 -18.65 -10.44 -15.86
C PHE A 175 -20.08 -10.99 -15.99
N LYS A 176 -20.26 -12.22 -16.47
CA LYS A 176 -21.57 -12.84 -16.70
C LYS A 176 -22.12 -13.53 -15.45
N ALA A 177 -21.26 -13.92 -14.51
CA ALA A 177 -21.62 -14.63 -13.27
C ALA A 177 -22.16 -13.69 -12.17
N ASP A 178 -23.08 -12.77 -12.49
CA ASP A 178 -23.83 -11.90 -11.57
C ASP A 178 -23.02 -11.22 -10.42
N GLN A 179 -21.70 -11.18 -10.52
CA GLN A 179 -20.78 -10.68 -9.49
C GLN A 179 -21.05 -11.33 -8.12
N ALA A 180 -21.33 -12.65 -8.10
CA ALA A 180 -21.82 -13.37 -6.92
C ALA A 180 -20.93 -13.18 -5.68
N GLY A 181 -19.61 -13.36 -5.82
CA GLY A 181 -18.67 -13.17 -4.70
C GLY A 181 -18.74 -11.76 -4.10
N PHE A 182 -18.62 -10.73 -4.94
CA PHE A 182 -18.75 -9.34 -4.49
C PHE A 182 -20.10 -9.00 -3.87
N LYS A 183 -21.20 -9.58 -4.38
CA LYS A 183 -22.52 -9.41 -3.75
C LYS A 183 -22.57 -10.02 -2.36
N GLN A 184 -21.99 -11.20 -2.15
CA GLN A 184 -21.91 -11.81 -0.82
C GLN A 184 -21.10 -10.95 0.15
N VAL A 185 -19.97 -10.38 -0.31
CA VAL A 185 -19.21 -9.42 0.50
C VAL A 185 -20.08 -8.25 0.93
N LEU A 186 -20.89 -7.67 0.02
CA LEU A 186 -21.75 -6.54 0.36
C LEU A 186 -22.98 -6.89 1.20
N ILE A 187 -23.42 -8.15 1.22
CA ILE A 187 -24.46 -8.61 2.14
C ILE A 187 -23.94 -8.57 3.58
N ALA A 188 -22.72 -9.08 3.80
CA ALA A 188 -22.10 -9.13 5.13
C ALA A 188 -21.46 -7.78 5.54
N ASN A 189 -20.85 -7.07 4.59
CA ASN A 189 -20.22 -5.76 4.77
C ASN A 189 -20.72 -4.75 3.72
N PRO A 190 -21.91 -4.15 3.92
CA PRO A 190 -22.49 -3.19 2.98
C PRO A 190 -21.67 -1.92 2.80
N LEU A 191 -20.68 -1.66 3.65
CA LEU A 191 -19.85 -0.46 3.61
C LEU A 191 -18.50 -0.67 2.92
N ASP A 192 -18.20 -1.88 2.43
CA ASP A 192 -16.94 -2.14 1.73
C ASP A 192 -16.85 -1.32 0.42
N LYS A 193 -16.06 -0.24 0.48
CA LYS A 193 -15.86 0.69 -0.64
C LYS A 193 -15.06 0.06 -1.77
N ASN A 194 -14.14 -0.84 -1.46
CA ASN A 194 -13.32 -1.51 -2.47
C ASN A 194 -14.19 -2.42 -3.35
N VAL A 195 -15.08 -3.21 -2.73
CA VAL A 195 -16.02 -4.06 -3.49
C VAL A 195 -16.97 -3.23 -4.34
N LYS A 196 -17.54 -2.15 -3.79
CA LYS A 196 -18.39 -1.22 -4.57
C LYS A 196 -17.67 -0.65 -5.78
N LEU A 197 -16.37 -0.37 -5.65
CA LEU A 197 -15.56 0.11 -6.75
C LEU A 197 -15.42 -0.93 -7.86
N TYR A 198 -15.17 -2.20 -7.52
CA TYR A 198 -15.13 -3.27 -8.51
C TYR A 198 -16.45 -3.41 -9.27
N LEU A 199 -17.59 -3.43 -8.56
CA LEU A 199 -18.91 -3.49 -9.20
C LEU A 199 -19.13 -2.32 -10.17
N LYS A 200 -18.70 -1.11 -9.78
CA LYS A 200 -18.75 0.07 -10.66
C LYS A 200 -17.89 -0.11 -11.92
N ARG A 201 -16.67 -0.64 -11.78
CA ARG A 201 -15.77 -0.90 -12.91
C ARG A 201 -16.34 -1.96 -13.85
N ILE A 202 -16.93 -3.02 -13.31
CA ILE A 202 -17.58 -4.08 -14.09
C ILE A 202 -18.73 -3.49 -14.92
N ALA A 203 -19.58 -2.65 -14.31
CA ALA A 203 -20.64 -1.94 -15.04
C ALA A 203 -20.10 -1.03 -16.16
N GLN A 204 -18.95 -0.37 -15.94
CA GLN A 204 -18.29 0.44 -16.96
C GLN A 204 -17.76 -0.41 -18.13
N LEU A 205 -17.10 -1.53 -17.83
CA LEU A 205 -16.55 -2.45 -18.82
C LEU A 205 -17.65 -3.14 -19.66
N ALA A 206 -18.79 -3.45 -19.03
CA ALA A 206 -19.96 -3.97 -19.75
C ALA A 206 -20.49 -2.98 -20.80
N ASN A 207 -20.40 -1.67 -20.53
CA ASN A 207 -20.86 -0.62 -21.46
C ASN A 207 -19.83 -0.25 -22.53
N GLN A 208 -18.53 -0.31 -22.21
CA GLN A 208 -17.44 0.17 -23.09
C GLN A 208 -16.69 -0.93 -23.85
N SER A 209 -17.14 -2.19 -23.72
CA SER A 209 -16.46 -3.42 -24.14
C SER A 209 -15.14 -3.67 -23.40
N ILE A 210 -14.95 -4.93 -22.99
CA ILE A 210 -13.75 -5.38 -22.29
C ILE A 210 -12.54 -5.28 -23.24
N PRO A 211 -11.39 -4.73 -22.81
CA PRO A 211 -10.18 -4.74 -23.61
C PRO A 211 -9.80 -6.18 -24.02
N LYS A 212 -9.36 -6.39 -25.27
CA LYS A 212 -9.01 -7.72 -25.80
C LYS A 212 -7.95 -8.47 -24.98
N ASN A 213 -7.07 -7.74 -24.29
CA ASN A 213 -5.99 -8.28 -23.46
C ASN A 213 -6.25 -8.05 -21.97
N TRP A 214 -7.51 -8.15 -21.55
CA TRP A 214 -7.89 -7.98 -20.15
C TRP A 214 -7.20 -9.00 -19.26
N ARG A 215 -6.53 -8.50 -18.22
CA ARG A 215 -5.81 -9.32 -17.23
C ARG A 215 -6.18 -8.92 -15.80
N GLY A 216 -7.37 -8.37 -15.62
CA GLY A 216 -7.80 -7.79 -14.34
C GLY A 216 -7.09 -6.50 -13.94
N ILE A 217 -6.40 -5.84 -14.87
CA ILE A 217 -5.60 -4.65 -14.56
C ILE A 217 -6.42 -3.41 -14.89
N TRP A 218 -6.79 -2.67 -13.86
CA TRP A 218 -7.41 -1.36 -14.04
C TRP A 218 -6.37 -0.31 -14.44
N VAL A 219 -6.64 0.53 -15.43
CA VAL A 219 -5.72 1.59 -15.86
C VAL A 219 -6.30 2.96 -15.49
N PHE A 220 -5.57 3.71 -14.67
CA PHE A 220 -5.96 5.08 -14.33
C PHE A 220 -5.66 6.03 -15.49
N THR A 221 -6.70 6.65 -16.05
CA THR A 221 -6.58 7.64 -17.14
C THR A 221 -6.28 9.06 -16.62
N GLU A 222 -6.68 9.37 -15.39
CA GLU A 222 -6.41 10.65 -14.72
C GLU A 222 -5.31 10.52 -13.65
N LYS A 223 -4.72 11.65 -13.21
CA LYS A 223 -3.83 11.69 -12.03
C LYS A 223 -4.66 11.35 -10.78
N SER A 224 -4.96 10.08 -10.57
CA SER A 224 -5.71 9.64 -9.40
C SER A 224 -4.75 9.60 -8.21
N GLY A 225 -5.07 10.39 -7.18
CA GLY A 225 -4.23 10.72 -6.04
C GLY A 225 -4.17 12.22 -5.76
N CYS A 226 -4.35 13.05 -6.79
CA CYS A 226 -4.74 14.45 -6.64
C CYS A 226 -6.20 14.58 -7.05
N ILE A 227 -7.13 14.32 -6.12
CA ILE A 227 -8.44 14.95 -6.25
C ILE A 227 -8.16 16.44 -6.10
N LYS A 228 -8.27 17.21 -7.18
CA LYS A 228 -8.22 18.68 -7.11
C LYS A 228 -9.19 19.10 -6.00
N LYS A 229 -8.66 19.82 -5.00
CA LYS A 229 -9.47 20.48 -3.98
C LYS A 229 -10.55 21.34 -4.63
#